data_AF-A0A969I3H3-F1
#
_entry.id   AF-A0A969I3H3-F1
#
_cell.length_a   1.000
_cell.length_b   1.000
_cell.length_c   1.000
_cell.angle_alpha   90.00
_cell.angle_beta   90.00
_cell.angle_gamma   90.00
#
_symmetry.space_group_name_H-M   'P 1'
#
loop_
_entity.id
_entity.type
_entity.pdbx_description
1 polymer ?
#
loop_
_entity_poly.entity_id
_entity_poly.type
_entity_poly.pdbx_seq_one_letter_code
_entity_poly.pdbx_strand_id
1 'polypeptide(L)'
;MPKILLITVGGSYQPIVTAIRELEPDQVLFICSEDSRSQVIGSGTPCERRRGPEVLERLPNIPTQLSLGDRFQPDRDLLVLEDLDNLSECYRAIADRIRTLRQDAGDETRLLADYTGGTKTMSVALAMASIDSGIEAIYVTTGQRRDLIRIEFGEQVERASTASIVIERLVEQNLPALLAQYNYPAAINELKSLLKQNLPTTDRKRVRSLLNYCIGFDYWDRFDHAAAWNYLEPALRQAKLKPVILFLKRVMHSREQFAPAANDHFQAPSVMQGHGYELVQDLLLNAERRAVLERYDDAVARLYRTLELLAQIRLWAGYGLKTSDLDVAKLPESLRAEYENLRSPRGAIQLGLTRSYVLLSQLPDEPLGALYHQHHQRLQNALQVRNYSLFAHGLAPIDAAKYEQEFRTLVVPFLEAGITNLVPDANPATQFPLAFQAVF
;
A
#
# COMPACT_ATOMS: atom_id res chain seq x y z
N MET A 1 -21.26 -20.22 14.06
CA MET A 1 -19.98 -20.59 13.46
C MET A 1 -19.23 -21.45 14.46
N PRO A 2 -18.76 -22.64 14.07
CA PRO A 2 -17.98 -23.52 14.94
C PRO A 2 -16.72 -22.82 15.47
N LYS A 3 -16.31 -23.13 16.69
CA LYS A 3 -15.14 -22.55 17.38
C LYS A 3 -14.15 -23.66 17.74
N ILE A 4 -12.90 -23.49 17.31
CA ILE A 4 -11.78 -24.33 17.78
C ILE A 4 -10.90 -23.48 18.68
N LEU A 5 -10.70 -23.91 19.92
CA LEU A 5 -9.79 -23.27 20.88
C LEU A 5 -8.46 -24.00 20.91
N LEU A 6 -7.38 -23.30 20.55
CA LEU A 6 -6.01 -23.74 20.78
C LEU A 6 -5.58 -23.22 22.15
N ILE A 7 -5.16 -24.10 23.05
CA ILE A 7 -4.83 -23.71 24.43
C ILE A 7 -3.56 -24.41 24.93
N THR A 8 -2.62 -23.63 25.46
CA THR A 8 -1.40 -24.17 26.06
C THR A 8 -1.65 -24.70 27.47
N VAL A 9 -1.13 -25.89 27.79
CA VAL A 9 -1.31 -26.56 29.09
C VAL A 9 0.03 -26.64 29.82
N GLY A 10 0.08 -26.09 31.04
CA GLY A 10 1.26 -26.10 31.89
C GLY A 10 1.00 -26.78 33.23
N GLY A 11 1.71 -26.37 34.28
CA GLY A 11 1.57 -26.96 35.62
C GLY A 11 0.27 -26.63 36.38
N SER A 12 -0.61 -25.78 35.83
CA SER A 12 -1.90 -25.44 36.44
C SER A 12 -3.03 -25.75 35.46
N TYR A 13 -3.97 -26.60 35.85
CA TYR A 13 -5.13 -26.94 35.01
C TYR A 13 -6.28 -25.94 35.14
N GLN A 14 -6.37 -25.21 36.27
CA GLN A 14 -7.53 -24.36 36.59
C GLN A 14 -7.81 -23.29 35.53
N PRO A 15 -6.81 -22.50 35.08
CA PRO A 15 -7.06 -21.48 34.06
C PRO A 15 -7.54 -22.07 32.73
N ILE A 16 -7.12 -23.31 32.43
CA ILE A 16 -7.48 -24.03 31.20
C ILE A 16 -8.96 -24.45 31.25
N VAL A 17 -9.39 -24.98 32.41
CA VAL A 17 -10.78 -25.33 32.66
C VAL A 17 -11.67 -24.08 32.63
N THR A 18 -11.23 -22.98 33.24
CA THR A 18 -11.93 -21.69 33.20
C THR A 18 -12.08 -21.18 31.76
N ALA A 19 -10.99 -21.15 30.99
CA ALA A 19 -11.00 -20.73 29.59
C ALA A 19 -11.98 -21.53 28.73
N ILE A 20 -11.97 -22.86 28.83
CA ILE A 20 -12.84 -23.72 28.03
C ILE A 20 -14.31 -23.55 28.44
N ARG A 21 -14.61 -23.36 29.74
CA ARG A 21 -15.97 -23.12 30.22
C ARG A 21 -16.53 -21.77 29.76
N GLU A 22 -15.75 -20.70 29.83
CA GLU A 22 -16.23 -19.37 29.46
C GLU A 22 -16.31 -19.17 27.94
N LEU A 23 -15.38 -19.75 27.17
CA LEU A 23 -15.35 -19.60 25.71
C LEU A 23 -16.25 -20.59 24.97
N GLU A 24 -16.67 -21.68 25.64
CA GLU A 24 -17.53 -22.74 25.11
C GLU A 24 -17.18 -23.17 23.67
N PRO A 25 -15.94 -23.61 23.39
CA PRO A 25 -15.55 -24.03 22.05
C PRO A 25 -16.19 -25.37 21.66
N ASP A 26 -16.37 -25.59 20.36
CA ASP A 26 -16.88 -26.85 19.80
C ASP A 26 -15.79 -27.94 19.79
N GLN A 27 -14.53 -27.52 19.64
CA GLN A 27 -13.33 -28.37 19.69
C GLN A 27 -12.20 -27.67 20.44
N VAL A 28 -11.37 -28.43 21.16
CA VAL A 28 -10.19 -27.91 21.86
C VAL A 28 -8.95 -28.65 21.39
N LEU A 29 -7.95 -27.92 20.90
CA LEU A 29 -6.61 -28.44 20.69
C LEU A 29 -5.76 -28.09 21.92
N PHE A 30 -5.39 -29.10 22.70
CA PHE A 30 -4.46 -28.95 23.81
C PHE A 30 -3.02 -28.97 23.31
N ILE A 31 -2.25 -27.96 23.69
CA ILE A 31 -0.82 -27.84 23.36
C ILE A 31 -0.04 -27.98 24.67
N CYS A 32 0.65 -29.10 24.86
CA CYS A 32 1.31 -29.41 26.13
C CYS A 32 2.78 -29.79 25.94
N SER A 33 3.55 -29.83 27.02
CA SER A 33 4.83 -30.54 27.04
C SER A 33 4.62 -32.00 27.43
N GLU A 34 5.66 -32.83 27.37
CA GLU A 34 5.59 -34.19 27.91
C GLU A 34 5.23 -34.19 29.41
N ASP A 35 5.75 -33.23 30.19
CA ASP A 35 5.45 -33.09 31.63
C ASP A 35 3.97 -32.77 31.91
N SER A 36 3.35 -31.91 31.09
CA SER A 36 1.95 -31.52 31.27
C SER A 36 0.96 -32.41 30.51
N ARG A 37 1.44 -33.35 29.69
CA ARG A 37 0.63 -34.32 28.92
C ARG A 37 -0.30 -35.14 29.79
N SER A 38 0.16 -35.53 30.97
CA SER A 38 -0.63 -36.29 31.94
C SER A 38 -1.91 -35.54 32.38
N GLN A 39 -1.92 -34.21 32.39
CA GLN A 39 -3.11 -33.43 32.73
C GLN A 39 -4.17 -33.46 31.62
N VAL A 40 -3.82 -33.87 30.40
CA VAL A 40 -4.75 -33.97 29.26
C VAL A 40 -5.21 -35.40 29.05
N ILE A 41 -4.30 -36.37 29.01
CA ILE A 41 -4.63 -37.78 28.69
C ILE A 41 -4.31 -38.78 29.81
N GLY A 42 -3.78 -38.33 30.95
CA GLY A 42 -3.46 -39.20 32.07
C GLY A 42 -4.69 -39.85 32.69
N SER A 43 -4.58 -41.11 33.07
CA SER A 43 -5.64 -41.85 33.76
C SER A 43 -5.74 -41.48 35.24
N GLY A 44 -6.90 -41.72 35.86
CA GLY A 44 -7.11 -41.47 37.28
C GLY A 44 -7.29 -39.98 37.57
N THR A 45 -6.47 -39.43 38.47
CA THR A 45 -6.59 -38.02 38.92
C THR A 45 -5.25 -37.25 38.79
N PRO A 46 -4.79 -36.98 37.55
CA PRO A 46 -3.50 -36.33 37.30
C PRO A 46 -3.47 -34.83 37.60
N CYS A 47 -4.63 -34.17 37.69
CA CYS A 47 -4.72 -32.74 37.97
C CYS A 47 -4.67 -32.49 39.49
N GLU A 48 -3.69 -31.72 39.96
CA GLU A 48 -3.52 -31.43 41.38
C GLU A 48 -3.86 -29.97 41.69
N ARG A 49 -4.78 -29.75 42.64
CA ARG A 49 -4.97 -28.45 43.26
C ARG A 49 -4.00 -28.34 44.43
N ARG A 50 -3.04 -27.42 44.35
CA ARG A 50 -1.98 -27.26 45.36
C ARG A 50 -2.03 -25.89 46.03
N ARG A 51 -1.65 -25.84 47.32
CA ARG A 51 -1.32 -24.61 48.05
C ARG A 51 0.11 -24.72 48.56
N GLY A 52 1.05 -24.08 47.85
CA GLY A 52 2.47 -24.32 48.07
C GLY A 52 2.83 -25.78 47.75
N PRO A 53 3.57 -26.49 48.62
CA PRO A 53 3.93 -27.89 48.40
C PRO A 53 2.77 -28.88 48.63
N GLU A 54 1.74 -28.46 49.36
CA GLU A 54 0.61 -29.30 49.78
C GLU A 54 -0.38 -29.53 48.63
N VAL A 55 -0.77 -30.79 48.41
CA VAL A 55 -1.85 -31.18 47.49
C VAL A 55 -3.16 -31.18 48.26
N LEU A 56 -4.03 -30.22 47.94
CA LEU A 56 -5.35 -30.08 48.56
C LEU A 56 -6.36 -31.06 47.95
N GLU A 57 -6.27 -31.29 46.63
CA GLU A 57 -7.24 -32.08 45.88
C GLU A 57 -6.59 -32.69 44.65
N ARG A 58 -7.01 -33.90 44.29
CA ARG A 58 -6.66 -34.55 43.02
C ARG A 58 -7.93 -34.73 42.20
N LEU A 59 -7.87 -34.31 40.95
CA LEU A 59 -8.99 -34.32 40.01
C LEU A 59 -8.62 -35.07 38.73
N PRO A 60 -9.62 -35.59 37.99
CA PRO A 60 -9.41 -36.21 36.69
C PRO A 60 -8.66 -35.31 35.69
N ASN A 61 -8.24 -35.86 34.56
CA ASN A 61 -7.67 -35.04 33.49
C ASN A 61 -8.67 -33.97 32.98
N ILE A 62 -8.15 -32.93 32.32
CA ILE A 62 -8.93 -31.76 31.89
C ILE A 62 -10.13 -32.15 31.00
N PRO A 63 -9.99 -33.01 29.96
CA PRO A 63 -11.13 -33.45 29.16
C PRO A 63 -12.24 -34.14 29.96
N THR A 64 -11.89 -34.95 30.97
CA THR A 64 -12.85 -35.62 31.84
C THR A 64 -13.56 -34.64 32.76
N GLN A 65 -12.82 -33.69 33.37
CA GLN A 65 -13.40 -32.62 34.20
C GLN A 65 -14.43 -31.76 33.44
N LEU A 66 -14.21 -31.58 32.13
CA LEU A 66 -15.07 -30.80 31.23
C LEU A 66 -16.13 -31.63 30.51
N SER A 67 -16.18 -32.95 30.75
CA SER A 67 -17.09 -33.87 30.05
C SER A 67 -17.05 -33.70 28.53
N LEU A 68 -15.83 -33.64 27.96
CA LEU A 68 -15.68 -33.48 26.50
C LEU A 68 -16.15 -34.73 25.75
N GLY A 69 -15.97 -35.92 26.32
CA GLY A 69 -16.39 -37.20 25.72
C GLY A 69 -15.81 -37.38 24.32
N ASP A 70 -16.64 -37.82 23.37
CA ASP A 70 -16.26 -38.06 21.97
C ASP A 70 -15.82 -36.78 21.21
N ARG A 71 -16.05 -35.59 21.80
CA ARG A 71 -15.56 -34.32 21.23
C ARG A 71 -14.04 -34.17 21.34
N PHE A 72 -13.39 -34.94 22.20
CA PHE A 72 -11.93 -34.95 22.35
C PHE A 72 -11.35 -36.29 21.86
N GLN A 73 -10.48 -36.22 20.86
CA GLN A 73 -9.75 -37.37 20.32
C GLN A 73 -8.25 -37.08 20.37
N PRO A 74 -7.44 -37.79 21.20
CA PRO A 74 -6.03 -37.47 21.38
C PRO A 74 -5.22 -37.32 20.08
N ASP A 75 -5.43 -38.20 19.09
CA ASP A 75 -4.70 -38.17 17.82
C ASP A 75 -4.99 -36.89 16.99
N ARG A 76 -6.11 -36.23 17.26
CA ARG A 76 -6.54 -34.99 16.60
C ARG A 76 -6.37 -33.76 17.49
N ASP A 77 -6.55 -33.89 18.80
CA ASP A 77 -6.80 -32.76 19.69
C ASP A 77 -5.66 -32.54 20.69
N LEU A 78 -4.54 -33.25 20.54
CA LEU A 78 -3.35 -33.08 21.35
C LEU A 78 -2.12 -32.79 20.47
N LEU A 79 -1.43 -31.69 20.79
CA LEU A 79 -0.10 -31.39 20.29
C LEU A 79 0.88 -31.41 21.46
N VAL A 80 1.81 -32.36 21.45
CA VAL A 80 2.90 -32.43 22.43
C VAL A 80 4.13 -31.75 21.84
N LEU A 81 4.70 -30.79 22.58
CA LEU A 81 5.93 -30.09 22.23
C LEU A 81 7.11 -30.76 22.94
N GLU A 82 8.16 -31.09 22.18
CA GLU A 82 9.31 -31.83 22.66
C GLU A 82 10.37 -30.91 23.29
N ASP A 83 10.95 -29.98 22.52
CA ASP A 83 11.97 -29.03 22.98
C ASP A 83 11.33 -27.68 23.37
N LEU A 84 11.09 -27.50 24.68
CA LEU A 84 10.50 -26.28 25.24
C LEU A 84 11.48 -25.11 25.38
N ASP A 85 12.79 -25.36 25.25
CA ASP A 85 13.81 -24.32 25.28
C ASP A 85 14.05 -23.73 23.88
N ASN A 86 13.59 -24.43 22.83
CA ASN A 86 13.64 -23.98 21.46
C ASN A 86 12.33 -23.32 20.99
N LEU A 87 12.27 -22.00 21.12
CA LEU A 87 11.14 -21.19 20.66
C LEU A 87 10.78 -21.42 19.18
N SER A 88 11.78 -21.60 18.32
CA SER A 88 11.55 -21.74 16.87
C SER A 88 10.86 -23.05 16.53
N GLU A 89 11.19 -24.14 17.23
CA GLU A 89 10.55 -25.43 17.05
C GLU A 89 9.13 -25.44 17.61
N CYS A 90 8.94 -24.87 18.81
CA CYS A 90 7.60 -24.66 19.37
C CYS A 90 6.70 -23.86 18.42
N TYR A 91 7.20 -22.73 17.89
CA TYR A 91 6.47 -21.91 16.93
C TYR A 91 6.11 -22.70 15.67
N ARG A 92 7.08 -23.41 15.07
CA ARG A 92 6.85 -24.20 13.84
C ARG A 92 5.79 -25.27 14.06
N ALA A 93 5.88 -26.06 15.12
CA ALA A 93 4.90 -27.11 15.41
C ALA A 93 3.48 -26.55 15.58
N ILE A 94 3.34 -25.43 16.30
CA ILE A 94 2.03 -24.78 16.49
C ILE A 94 1.51 -24.19 15.18
N ALA A 95 2.35 -23.46 14.43
CA ALA A 95 1.97 -22.86 13.15
C ALA A 95 1.53 -23.92 12.14
N ASP A 96 2.25 -25.05 12.07
CA ASP A 96 1.91 -26.18 11.21
C ASP A 96 0.55 -26.76 11.60
N ARG A 97 0.28 -26.91 12.91
CA ARG A 97 -1.00 -27.39 13.40
C ARG A 97 -2.16 -26.43 13.09
N ILE A 98 -1.94 -25.11 13.21
CA ILE A 98 -2.94 -24.11 12.81
C ILE A 98 -3.26 -24.23 11.31
N ARG A 99 -2.24 -24.43 10.46
CA ARG A 99 -2.46 -24.61 9.02
C ARG A 99 -3.29 -25.84 8.71
N THR A 100 -3.00 -26.99 9.32
CA THR A 100 -3.81 -28.21 9.16
C THR A 100 -5.24 -28.00 9.62
N LEU A 101 -5.45 -27.41 10.81
CA LEU A 101 -6.81 -27.13 11.31
C LEU A 101 -7.63 -26.25 10.36
N ARG A 102 -7.00 -25.24 9.74
CA ARG A 102 -7.69 -24.40 8.74
C ARG A 102 -8.07 -25.17 7.48
N GLN A 103 -7.19 -26.06 7.01
CA GLN A 103 -7.45 -26.88 5.83
C GLN A 103 -8.61 -27.85 6.08
N ASP A 104 -8.68 -28.43 7.28
CA ASP A 104 -9.69 -29.43 7.64
C ASP A 104 -11.06 -28.82 7.96
N ALA A 105 -11.08 -27.68 8.67
CA ALA A 105 -12.31 -27.10 9.22
C ALA A 105 -13.03 -26.10 8.29
N GLY A 106 -12.40 -25.69 7.19
CA GLY A 106 -12.93 -24.72 6.22
C GLY A 106 -13.04 -23.28 6.76
N ASP A 107 -13.39 -22.34 5.87
CA ASP A 107 -13.34 -20.89 6.15
C ASP A 107 -14.39 -20.39 7.17
N GLU A 108 -15.43 -21.18 7.47
CA GLU A 108 -16.49 -20.79 8.43
C GLU A 108 -16.14 -21.10 9.90
N THR A 109 -15.04 -21.80 10.14
CA THR A 109 -14.62 -22.20 11.49
C THR A 109 -13.73 -21.12 12.12
N ARG A 110 -14.15 -20.66 13.29
CA ARG A 110 -13.47 -19.62 14.07
C ARG A 110 -12.35 -20.24 14.91
N LEU A 111 -11.12 -19.82 14.67
CA LEU A 111 -10.00 -20.20 15.54
C LEU A 111 -9.83 -19.18 16.67
N LEU A 112 -9.69 -19.70 17.87
CA LEU A 112 -9.39 -18.97 19.10
C LEU A 112 -8.07 -19.49 19.67
N ALA A 113 -7.30 -18.64 20.33
CA ALA A 113 -6.10 -19.06 21.04
C ALA A 113 -6.11 -18.55 22.48
N ASP A 114 -5.69 -19.37 23.44
CA ASP A 114 -5.44 -18.96 24.82
C ASP A 114 -4.03 -19.39 25.23
N TYR A 115 -3.18 -18.41 25.54
CA TYR A 115 -1.77 -18.65 25.88
C TYR A 115 -1.49 -18.65 27.39
N THR A 116 -2.52 -18.80 28.23
CA THR A 116 -2.40 -18.64 29.69
C THR A 116 -1.52 -19.71 30.32
N GLY A 117 -1.71 -20.97 29.92
CA GLY A 117 -0.95 -22.09 30.44
C GLY A 117 0.34 -22.34 29.65
N GLY A 118 1.05 -23.39 30.03
CA GLY A 118 2.33 -23.78 29.42
C GLY A 118 3.53 -23.05 30.01
N THR A 119 4.71 -23.36 29.47
CA THR A 119 5.93 -22.60 29.77
C THR A 119 5.88 -21.24 29.05
N LYS A 120 6.76 -20.31 29.45
CA LYS A 120 6.88 -19.01 28.78
C LYS A 120 7.10 -19.16 27.27
N THR A 121 7.93 -20.12 26.87
CA THR A 121 8.21 -20.42 25.46
C THR A 121 6.95 -20.86 24.72
N MET A 122 6.15 -21.76 25.30
CA MET A 122 4.90 -22.23 24.70
C MET A 122 3.90 -21.08 24.51
N SER A 123 3.71 -20.26 25.54
CA SER A 123 2.80 -19.11 25.48
C SER A 123 3.21 -18.11 24.40
N VAL A 124 4.51 -17.78 24.31
CA VAL A 124 5.04 -16.88 23.27
C VAL A 124 4.89 -17.50 21.88
N ALA A 125 5.20 -18.78 21.72
CA ALA A 125 5.06 -19.50 20.46
C ALA A 125 3.61 -19.50 19.96
N LEU A 126 2.64 -19.82 20.83
CA LEU A 126 1.22 -19.79 20.49
C LEU A 126 0.77 -18.38 20.12
N ALA A 127 1.14 -17.36 20.91
CA ALA A 127 0.75 -15.98 20.62
C ALA A 127 1.30 -15.49 19.27
N MET A 128 2.58 -15.75 18.98
CA MET A 128 3.21 -15.39 17.71
C MET A 128 2.57 -16.13 16.53
N ALA A 129 2.43 -17.45 16.62
CA ALA A 129 1.81 -18.26 15.57
C ALA A 129 0.35 -17.85 15.31
N SER A 130 -0.37 -17.46 16.36
CA SER A 130 -1.73 -16.96 16.28
C SER A 130 -1.82 -15.63 15.53
N ILE A 131 -0.92 -14.67 15.81
CA ILE A 131 -0.87 -13.38 15.12
C ILE A 131 -0.52 -13.59 13.64
N ASP A 132 0.54 -14.35 13.36
CA ASP A 132 1.03 -14.55 11.99
C ASP A 132 0.04 -15.35 11.12
N SER A 133 -0.73 -16.25 11.73
CA SER A 133 -1.78 -17.00 11.04
C SER A 133 -3.10 -16.23 10.95
N GLY A 134 -3.23 -15.06 11.58
CA GLY A 134 -4.47 -14.29 11.60
C GLY A 134 -5.61 -14.99 12.36
N ILE A 135 -5.31 -15.59 13.51
CA ILE A 135 -6.33 -16.11 14.45
C ILE A 135 -7.17 -14.94 14.96
N GLU A 136 -8.49 -15.13 15.04
CA GLU A 136 -9.45 -14.04 15.20
C GLU A 136 -9.42 -13.38 16.58
N ALA A 137 -9.21 -14.18 17.61
CA ALA A 137 -9.12 -13.70 18.97
C ALA A 137 -8.13 -14.54 19.78
N ILE A 138 -7.31 -13.81 20.53
CA ILE A 138 -6.32 -14.36 21.43
C ILE A 138 -6.73 -13.95 22.83
N TYR A 139 -6.66 -14.87 23.77
CA TYR A 139 -7.13 -14.73 25.14
C TYR A 139 -6.01 -15.00 26.14
N VAL A 140 -6.20 -14.44 27.32
CA VAL A 140 -5.44 -14.74 28.52
C VAL A 140 -6.41 -14.80 29.69
N THR A 141 -6.34 -15.87 30.46
CA THR A 141 -7.08 -16.04 31.70
C THR A 141 -6.26 -15.40 32.82
N THR A 142 -6.78 -14.28 33.31
CA THR A 142 -6.17 -13.49 34.39
C THR A 142 -6.94 -13.73 35.67
N GLY A 143 -6.43 -13.26 36.81
CA GLY A 143 -7.18 -13.19 38.05
C GLY A 143 -6.43 -12.34 39.07
N GLN A 144 -7.05 -12.00 40.20
CA GLN A 144 -6.41 -11.14 41.19
C GLN A 144 -5.14 -11.81 41.74
N ARG A 145 -4.00 -11.14 41.53
CA ARG A 145 -2.70 -11.54 42.07
C ARG A 145 -2.44 -10.76 43.36
N ARG A 146 -2.33 -11.45 44.49
CA ARG A 146 -1.74 -10.86 45.72
C ARG A 146 -0.22 -10.90 45.69
N ASP A 147 0.37 -11.87 44.98
CA ASP A 147 1.81 -12.06 44.77
C ASP A 147 2.14 -12.52 43.34
N LEU A 148 3.44 -12.50 42.98
CA LEU A 148 3.98 -12.88 41.65
C LEU A 148 3.84 -14.37 41.28
N ILE A 149 3.41 -15.22 42.22
CA ILE A 149 3.57 -16.68 42.13
C ILE A 149 2.35 -17.39 41.51
N ARG A 150 1.11 -16.95 41.80
CA ARG A 150 -0.11 -17.58 41.24
C ARG A 150 -1.37 -16.74 41.47
N ILE A 151 -2.42 -17.03 40.70
CA ILE A 151 -3.77 -16.49 40.89
C ILE A 151 -4.46 -17.29 42.00
N GLU A 152 -5.02 -16.64 43.02
CA GLU A 152 -5.68 -17.33 44.15
C GLU A 152 -7.21 -17.41 44.01
N PHE A 153 -7.86 -16.39 43.44
CA PHE A 153 -9.33 -16.30 43.28
C PHE A 153 -9.72 -15.36 42.13
N GLY A 154 -10.89 -15.60 41.53
CA GLY A 154 -11.50 -14.71 40.53
C GLY A 154 -10.83 -14.76 39.16
N GLU A 155 -10.56 -15.97 38.64
CA GLU A 155 -10.10 -16.13 37.27
C GLU A 155 -11.17 -15.60 36.29
N GLN A 156 -10.74 -14.86 35.27
CA GLN A 156 -11.58 -14.35 34.19
C GLN A 156 -10.83 -14.44 32.86
N VAL A 157 -11.54 -14.82 31.80
CA VAL A 157 -10.97 -14.83 30.46
C VAL A 157 -11.03 -13.43 29.86
N GLU A 158 -9.86 -12.85 29.61
CA GLU A 158 -9.72 -11.55 28.97
C GLU A 158 -9.18 -11.70 27.55
N ARG A 159 -9.69 -10.89 26.62
CA ARG A 159 -9.15 -10.84 25.25
C ARG A 159 -7.86 -10.03 25.25
N ALA A 160 -6.77 -10.64 24.80
CA ALA A 160 -5.50 -9.96 24.56
C ALA A 160 -5.60 -9.10 23.29
N SER A 161 -5.41 -7.79 23.43
CA SER A 161 -5.37 -6.88 22.28
C SER A 161 -4.05 -7.04 21.53
N THR A 162 -4.12 -7.38 20.24
CA THR A 162 -2.96 -7.42 19.32
C THR A 162 -2.96 -6.27 18.32
N ALA A 163 -3.96 -5.39 18.39
CA ALA A 163 -4.17 -4.32 17.41
C ALA A 163 -2.91 -3.46 17.22
N SER A 164 -2.30 -2.98 18.30
CA SER A 164 -1.10 -2.13 18.22
C SER A 164 0.08 -2.86 17.58
N ILE A 165 0.28 -4.15 17.86
CA ILE A 165 1.37 -4.95 17.26
C ILE A 165 1.19 -5.02 15.74
N VAL A 166 -0.03 -5.33 15.29
CA VAL A 166 -0.35 -5.47 13.87
C VAL A 166 -0.29 -4.12 13.15
N ILE A 167 -0.82 -3.06 13.76
CA ILE A 167 -0.78 -1.70 13.22
C ILE A 167 0.66 -1.23 13.06
N GLU A 168 1.48 -1.30 14.11
CA GLU A 168 2.85 -0.82 14.08
C GLU A 168 3.68 -1.63 13.07
N ARG A 169 3.50 -2.96 12.99
CA ARG A 169 4.15 -3.78 11.95
C ARG A 169 3.75 -3.31 10.54
N LEU A 170 2.45 -3.11 10.29
CA LEU A 170 1.99 -2.67 8.98
C LEU A 170 2.49 -1.26 8.64
N VAL A 171 2.30 -0.30 9.54
CA VAL A 171 2.54 1.13 9.29
C VAL A 171 4.03 1.46 9.25
N GLU A 172 4.85 0.84 10.11
CA GLU A 172 6.26 1.17 10.24
C GLU A 172 7.18 0.29 9.37
N GLN A 173 6.77 -0.93 9.03
CA GLN A 173 7.62 -1.87 8.28
C GLN A 173 7.11 -2.10 6.86
N ASN A 174 5.84 -2.46 6.70
CA ASN A 174 5.33 -2.89 5.39
C ASN A 174 4.96 -1.71 4.48
N LEU A 175 4.23 -0.73 5.03
CA LEU A 175 3.70 0.40 4.27
C LEU A 175 4.81 1.26 3.64
N PRO A 176 5.93 1.60 4.34
CA PRO A 176 7.00 2.36 3.72
C PRO A 176 7.63 1.66 2.52
N ALA A 177 7.78 0.33 2.57
CA ALA A 177 8.30 -0.45 1.44
C ALA A 177 7.39 -0.39 0.22
N LEU A 178 6.06 -0.44 0.43
CA LEU A 178 5.07 -0.29 -0.65
C LEU A 178 5.06 1.14 -1.21
N LEU A 179 5.15 2.15 -0.35
CA LEU A 179 5.14 3.56 -0.74
C LEU A 179 6.42 3.98 -1.47
N ALA A 180 7.58 3.44 -1.08
CA ALA A 180 8.85 3.64 -1.78
C ALA A 180 8.79 3.19 -3.25
N GLN A 181 7.89 2.26 -3.56
CA GLN A 181 7.63 1.75 -4.91
C GLN A 181 6.34 2.32 -5.52
N TYR A 182 5.70 3.30 -4.88
CA TYR A 182 4.39 3.84 -5.30
C TYR A 182 3.30 2.76 -5.49
N ASN A 183 3.40 1.63 -4.79
CA ASN A 183 2.44 0.52 -4.88
C ASN A 183 1.23 0.79 -3.98
N TYR A 184 0.48 1.83 -4.31
CA TYR A 184 -0.75 2.19 -3.61
C TYR A 184 -1.81 1.08 -3.63
N PRO A 185 -2.03 0.31 -4.71
CA PRO A 185 -3.00 -0.78 -4.70
C PRO A 185 -2.75 -1.82 -3.61
N ALA A 186 -1.49 -2.25 -3.42
CA ALA A 186 -1.14 -3.17 -2.34
C ALA A 186 -1.34 -2.52 -0.96
N ALA A 187 -0.88 -1.28 -0.78
CA ALA A 187 -1.06 -0.54 0.47
C ALA A 187 -2.54 -0.37 0.86
N ILE A 188 -3.40 -0.09 -0.13
CA ILE A 188 -4.84 0.03 0.05
C ILE A 188 -5.45 -1.29 0.52
N ASN A 189 -5.04 -2.42 -0.07
CA ASN A 189 -5.53 -3.75 0.30
C ASN A 189 -5.16 -4.11 1.74
N GLU A 190 -3.90 -3.88 2.13
CA GLU A 190 -3.42 -4.10 3.49
C GLU A 190 -4.18 -3.26 4.51
N LEU A 191 -4.34 -1.96 4.26
CA LEU A 191 -5.05 -1.05 5.16
C LEU A 191 -6.56 -1.38 5.25
N LYS A 192 -7.19 -1.79 4.14
CA LYS A 192 -8.58 -2.28 4.15
C LYS A 192 -8.72 -3.56 4.95
N SER A 193 -7.78 -4.50 4.80
CA SER A 193 -7.75 -5.74 5.58
C SER A 193 -7.66 -5.45 7.08
N LEU A 194 -6.75 -4.55 7.46
CA LEU A 194 -6.59 -4.12 8.85
C LEU A 194 -7.85 -3.46 9.43
N LEU A 195 -8.56 -2.61 8.66
CA LEU A 195 -9.80 -1.98 9.12
C LEU A 195 -10.97 -2.95 9.36
N LYS A 196 -10.93 -4.15 8.79
CA LYS A 196 -11.91 -5.21 9.09
C LYS A 196 -11.72 -5.81 10.48
N GLN A 197 -10.53 -5.65 11.07
CA GLN A 197 -10.25 -6.12 12.42
C GLN A 197 -10.87 -5.20 13.48
N ASN A 198 -10.95 -5.70 14.71
CA ASN A 198 -11.45 -4.93 15.84
C ASN A 198 -10.34 -4.01 16.39
N LEU A 199 -10.23 -2.81 15.81
CA LEU A 199 -9.26 -1.80 16.23
C LEU A 199 -9.86 -0.79 17.23
N PRO A 200 -9.07 -0.29 18.20
CA PRO A 200 -9.43 0.87 19.01
C PRO A 200 -9.81 2.08 18.15
N THR A 201 -10.68 2.96 18.69
CA THR A 201 -11.23 4.10 17.93
C THR A 201 -10.16 5.06 17.40
N THR A 202 -9.12 5.33 18.19
CA THR A 202 -7.98 6.18 17.79
C THR A 202 -7.21 5.58 16.63
N ASP A 203 -6.88 4.31 16.73
CA ASP A 203 -6.16 3.54 15.71
C ASP A 203 -6.95 3.41 14.42
N ARG A 204 -8.26 3.11 14.52
CA ARG A 204 -9.16 3.06 13.37
C ARG A 204 -9.18 4.38 12.61
N LYS A 205 -9.14 5.53 13.30
CA LYS A 205 -9.03 6.85 12.65
C LYS A 205 -7.68 7.03 11.95
N ARG A 206 -6.56 6.69 12.60
CA ARG A 206 -5.21 6.74 12.01
C ARG A 206 -5.13 5.91 10.73
N VAL A 207 -5.53 4.64 10.78
CA VAL A 207 -5.53 3.70 9.65
C VAL A 207 -6.45 4.20 8.52
N ARG A 208 -7.64 4.73 8.84
CA ARG A 208 -8.55 5.28 7.82
C ARG A 208 -7.99 6.51 7.11
N SER A 209 -7.28 7.38 7.83
CA SER A 209 -6.59 8.52 7.21
C SER A 209 -5.48 8.05 6.27
N LEU A 210 -4.65 7.08 6.69
CA LEU A 210 -3.63 6.47 5.82
C LEU A 210 -4.25 5.86 4.56
N LEU A 211 -5.36 5.13 4.72
CA LEU A 211 -6.09 4.54 3.59
C LEU A 211 -6.56 5.62 2.61
N ASN A 212 -7.16 6.70 3.11
CA ASN A 212 -7.61 7.80 2.26
C ASN A 212 -6.45 8.46 1.51
N TYR A 213 -5.29 8.62 2.15
CA TYR A 213 -4.09 9.15 1.48
C TYR A 213 -3.66 8.22 0.35
N CYS A 214 -3.52 6.93 0.60
CA CYS A 214 -3.15 5.95 -0.42
C CYS A 214 -4.14 5.94 -1.60
N ILE A 215 -5.45 5.98 -1.32
CA ILE A 215 -6.48 6.05 -2.37
C ILE A 215 -6.35 7.34 -3.18
N GLY A 216 -6.16 8.47 -2.51
CA GLY A 216 -5.99 9.76 -3.18
C GLY A 216 -4.77 9.80 -4.11
N PHE A 217 -3.63 9.28 -3.65
CA PHE A 217 -2.43 9.17 -4.48
C PHE A 217 -2.58 8.14 -5.60
N ASP A 218 -3.29 7.03 -5.41
CA ASP A 218 -3.59 6.06 -6.49
C ASP A 218 -4.41 6.68 -7.62
N TYR A 219 -5.48 7.42 -7.28
CA TYR A 219 -6.27 8.15 -8.27
C TYR A 219 -5.43 9.18 -9.02
N TRP A 220 -4.58 9.92 -8.30
CA TRP A 220 -3.69 10.90 -8.91
C TRP A 220 -2.67 10.22 -9.83
N ASP A 221 -2.10 9.08 -9.43
CA ASP A 221 -1.11 8.35 -10.24
C ASP A 221 -1.66 7.82 -11.57
N ARG A 222 -3.00 7.75 -11.67
CA ARG A 222 -3.78 7.37 -12.83
C ARG A 222 -4.44 8.57 -13.54
N PHE A 223 -4.07 9.79 -13.16
CA PHE A 223 -4.54 11.07 -13.69
C PHE A 223 -6.03 11.40 -13.43
N ASP A 224 -6.69 10.69 -12.51
CA ASP A 224 -8.00 11.07 -11.97
C ASP A 224 -7.82 12.10 -10.86
N HIS A 225 -7.43 13.31 -11.27
CA HIS A 225 -7.11 14.42 -10.38
C HIS A 225 -8.31 14.86 -9.53
N ALA A 226 -9.54 14.75 -10.07
CA ALA A 226 -10.75 15.13 -9.36
C ALA A 226 -11.07 14.14 -8.24
N ALA A 227 -10.99 12.83 -8.50
CA ALA A 227 -11.13 11.83 -7.45
C ALA A 227 -10.02 11.94 -6.40
N ALA A 228 -8.77 12.16 -6.84
CA ALA A 228 -7.64 12.38 -5.94
C ALA A 228 -7.88 13.55 -4.97
N TRP A 229 -8.38 14.68 -5.48
CA TRP A 229 -8.71 15.85 -4.67
C TRP A 229 -9.70 15.52 -3.55
N ASN A 230 -10.78 14.80 -3.85
CA ASN A 230 -11.81 14.46 -2.86
C ASN A 230 -11.26 13.65 -1.67
N TYR A 231 -10.24 12.82 -1.90
CA TYR A 231 -9.60 12.04 -0.84
C TYR A 231 -8.49 12.82 -0.09
N LEU A 232 -7.76 13.69 -0.79
CA LEU A 232 -6.59 14.38 -0.25
C LEU A 232 -6.89 15.74 0.38
N GLU A 233 -7.95 16.45 -0.05
CA GLU A 233 -8.32 17.77 0.48
C GLU A 233 -8.36 17.81 2.03
N PRO A 234 -8.98 16.83 2.74
CA PRO A 234 -9.02 16.86 4.20
C PRO A 234 -7.62 16.88 4.85
N ALA A 235 -6.60 16.39 4.14
CA ALA A 235 -5.22 16.33 4.61
C ALA A 235 -4.43 17.64 4.39
N LEU A 236 -5.05 18.71 3.86
CA LEU A 236 -4.44 20.05 3.77
C LEU A 236 -3.96 20.60 5.12
N ARG A 237 -4.57 20.14 6.22
CA ARG A 237 -4.16 20.49 7.58
C ARG A 237 -2.84 19.83 7.99
N GLN A 238 -2.40 18.80 7.28
CA GLN A 238 -1.15 18.10 7.57
C GLN A 238 0.02 18.80 6.89
N ALA A 239 0.94 19.33 7.69
CA ALA A 239 2.05 20.15 7.21
C ALA A 239 2.89 19.46 6.11
N LYS A 240 3.10 18.14 6.23
CA LYS A 240 3.89 17.36 5.25
C LYS A 240 3.15 17.07 3.95
N LEU A 241 1.81 16.97 3.98
CA LEU A 241 1.01 16.71 2.78
C LEU A 241 0.55 18.01 2.10
N LYS A 242 0.52 19.12 2.82
CA LYS A 242 0.07 20.40 2.29
C LYS A 242 0.79 20.81 0.99
N PRO A 243 2.14 20.75 0.87
CA PRO A 243 2.82 21.15 -0.36
C PRO A 243 2.37 20.33 -1.59
N VAL A 244 2.29 19.00 -1.45
CA VAL A 244 1.89 18.10 -2.54
C VAL A 244 0.41 18.29 -2.91
N ILE A 245 -0.47 18.54 -1.94
CA ILE A 245 -1.88 18.81 -2.23
C ILE A 245 -2.08 20.18 -2.90
N LEU A 246 -1.30 21.19 -2.52
CA LEU A 246 -1.32 22.48 -3.22
C LEU A 246 -0.78 22.36 -4.64
N PHE A 247 0.19 21.47 -4.88
CA PHE A 247 0.63 21.13 -6.23
C PHE A 247 -0.51 20.50 -7.05
N LEU A 248 -1.27 19.53 -6.51
CA LEU A 248 -2.46 18.97 -7.17
C LEU A 248 -3.46 20.04 -7.60
N LYS A 249 -3.72 21.05 -6.75
CA LYS A 249 -4.63 22.16 -7.12
C LYS A 249 -4.15 22.93 -8.35
N ARG A 250 -2.85 23.18 -8.46
CA ARG A 250 -2.26 23.87 -9.62
C ARG A 250 -2.26 22.97 -10.86
N VAL A 251 -1.99 21.67 -10.70
CA VAL A 251 -2.09 20.67 -11.79
C VAL A 251 -3.51 20.64 -12.37
N MET A 252 -4.53 20.58 -11.52
CA MET A 252 -5.94 20.61 -11.96
C MET A 252 -6.28 21.90 -12.70
N HIS A 253 -5.78 23.05 -12.23
CA HIS A 253 -6.00 24.32 -12.90
C HIS A 253 -5.31 24.39 -14.27
N SER A 254 -4.04 23.98 -14.37
CA SER A 254 -3.31 23.86 -15.64
C SER A 254 -4.04 22.93 -16.63
N ARG A 255 -4.58 21.80 -16.15
CA ARG A 255 -5.40 20.89 -16.96
C ARG A 255 -6.69 21.53 -17.46
N GLU A 256 -7.43 22.21 -16.59
CA GLU A 256 -8.67 22.90 -16.96
C GLU A 256 -8.43 23.98 -18.02
N GLN A 257 -7.35 24.76 -17.90
CA GLN A 257 -6.97 25.78 -18.88
C GLN A 257 -6.62 25.19 -20.27
N PHE A 258 -6.02 24.00 -20.30
CA PHE A 258 -5.65 23.32 -21.54
C PHE A 258 -6.79 22.45 -22.12
N ALA A 259 -7.78 22.06 -21.33
CA ALA A 259 -8.86 21.17 -21.76
C ALA A 259 -9.53 21.59 -23.09
N PRO A 260 -9.84 22.88 -23.36
CA PRO A 260 -10.40 23.30 -24.64
C PRO A 260 -9.51 23.03 -25.85
N ALA A 261 -8.18 23.11 -25.71
CA ALA A 261 -7.24 22.78 -26.78
C ALA A 261 -7.16 21.27 -27.05
N ALA A 262 -7.35 20.46 -26.01
CA ALA A 262 -7.42 19.01 -26.11
C ALA A 262 -8.81 18.49 -26.56
N ASN A 263 -9.79 19.39 -26.78
CA ASN A 263 -11.21 19.04 -26.97
C ASN A 263 -11.76 18.20 -25.79
N ASP A 264 -11.26 18.46 -24.59
CA ASP A 264 -11.72 17.92 -23.31
C ASP A 264 -12.61 18.96 -22.60
N HIS A 265 -13.37 18.54 -21.60
CA HIS A 265 -14.28 19.36 -20.80
C HIS A 265 -13.99 19.22 -19.30
N PHE A 266 -12.76 18.85 -18.95
CA PHE A 266 -12.34 18.76 -17.56
C PHE A 266 -12.57 20.08 -16.81
N GLN A 267 -13.28 19.99 -15.68
CA GLN A 267 -13.51 21.09 -14.74
C GLN A 267 -12.93 20.72 -13.39
N ALA A 268 -12.10 21.60 -12.83
CA ALA A 268 -11.43 21.34 -11.57
C ALA A 268 -12.40 21.60 -10.39
N PRO A 269 -12.53 20.66 -9.43
CA PRO A 269 -13.37 20.88 -8.24
C PRO A 269 -12.82 21.97 -7.32
N SER A 270 -11.52 22.25 -7.40
CA SER A 270 -10.87 23.33 -6.69
C SER A 270 -9.64 23.79 -7.45
N VAL A 271 -9.51 25.10 -7.66
CA VAL A 271 -8.39 25.68 -8.40
C VAL A 271 -7.45 26.45 -7.49
N MET A 272 -6.19 26.52 -7.91
CA MET A 272 -5.18 27.44 -7.42
C MET A 272 -4.39 27.92 -8.63
N GLN A 273 -4.21 29.23 -8.78
CA GLN A 273 -3.44 29.77 -9.88
C GLN A 273 -2.02 29.22 -9.85
N GLY A 274 -1.58 28.75 -11.00
CA GLY A 274 -0.26 28.21 -11.27
C GLY A 274 0.48 29.02 -12.32
N HIS A 275 1.63 28.51 -12.74
CA HIS A 275 2.40 29.05 -13.88
C HIS A 275 1.92 28.50 -15.23
N GLY A 276 1.03 27.49 -15.23
CA GLY A 276 0.36 26.97 -16.43
C GLY A 276 0.96 25.68 -16.97
N TYR A 277 2.14 25.28 -16.51
CA TYR A 277 2.82 24.04 -16.93
C TYR A 277 2.82 22.95 -15.85
N GLU A 278 2.04 23.09 -14.78
CA GLU A 278 2.00 22.09 -13.71
C GLU A 278 1.56 20.71 -14.18
N LEU A 279 0.66 20.62 -15.17
CA LEU A 279 0.29 19.33 -15.75
C LEU A 279 1.48 18.65 -16.47
N VAL A 280 2.39 19.43 -17.07
CA VAL A 280 3.63 18.91 -17.66
C VAL A 280 4.55 18.39 -16.56
N GLN A 281 4.70 19.16 -15.48
CA GLN A 281 5.50 18.76 -14.33
C GLN A 281 4.94 17.49 -13.65
N ASP A 282 3.62 17.36 -13.54
CA ASP A 282 2.98 16.18 -12.97
C ASP A 282 3.26 14.92 -13.80
N LEU A 283 3.15 15.02 -15.12
CA LEU A 283 3.44 13.91 -16.02
C LEU A 283 4.94 13.53 -16.02
N LEU A 284 5.83 14.52 -15.87
CA LEU A 284 7.26 14.29 -15.67
C LEU A 284 7.52 13.48 -14.39
N LEU A 285 6.93 13.90 -13.27
CA LEU A 285 7.02 13.19 -12.00
C LEU A 285 6.38 11.80 -12.07
N ASN A 286 5.29 11.63 -12.83
CA ASN A 286 4.67 10.31 -13.05
C ASN A 286 5.58 9.36 -13.84
N ALA A 287 6.33 9.87 -14.82
CA ALA A 287 7.31 9.07 -15.55
C ALA A 287 8.43 8.57 -14.62
N GLU A 288 8.92 9.42 -13.72
CA GLU A 288 9.90 9.04 -12.70
C GLU A 288 9.38 7.89 -11.81
N ARG A 289 8.10 7.95 -11.39
CA ARG A 289 7.49 6.87 -10.59
C ARG A 289 7.47 5.53 -11.31
N ARG A 290 7.39 5.51 -12.65
CA ARG A 290 7.49 4.27 -13.46
C ARG A 290 8.93 3.78 -13.61
N ALA A 291 9.89 4.70 -13.72
CA ALA A 291 11.30 4.34 -13.74
C ALA A 291 11.79 3.74 -12.41
N VAL A 292 11.28 4.22 -11.26
CA VAL A 292 11.53 3.60 -9.94
C VAL A 292 11.08 2.14 -9.88
N LEU A 293 10.05 1.79 -10.65
CA LEU A 293 9.54 0.41 -10.78
C LEU A 293 10.24 -0.40 -11.88
N GLU A 294 11.32 0.12 -12.48
CA GLU A 294 12.02 -0.48 -13.63
C GLU A 294 11.09 -0.71 -14.85
N ARG A 295 9.96 0.01 -14.91
CA ARG A 295 9.03 0.00 -16.04
C ARG A 295 9.46 1.06 -17.05
N TYR A 296 10.58 0.82 -17.72
CA TYR A 296 11.21 1.85 -18.56
C TYR A 296 10.42 2.17 -19.84
N ASP A 297 9.77 1.20 -20.48
CA ASP A 297 8.85 1.46 -21.60
C ASP A 297 7.72 2.41 -21.19
N ASP A 298 7.14 2.20 -20.01
CA ASP A 298 6.13 3.08 -19.42
C ASP A 298 6.66 4.49 -19.13
N ALA A 299 7.89 4.60 -18.62
CA ALA A 299 8.53 5.87 -18.32
C ALA A 299 8.83 6.67 -19.60
N VAL A 300 9.40 6.01 -20.63
CA VAL A 300 9.70 6.63 -21.93
C VAL A 300 8.43 7.09 -22.63
N ALA A 301 7.36 6.29 -22.63
CA ALA A 301 6.08 6.68 -23.20
C ALA A 301 5.51 7.95 -22.53
N ARG A 302 5.62 8.06 -21.20
CA ARG A 302 5.17 9.23 -20.45
C ARG A 302 6.03 10.46 -20.73
N LEU A 303 7.36 10.34 -20.72
CA LEU A 303 8.25 11.45 -21.06
C LEU A 303 8.04 11.94 -22.50
N TYR A 304 7.78 11.05 -23.45
CA TYR A 304 7.39 11.43 -24.81
C TYR A 304 6.10 12.25 -24.81
N ARG A 305 5.08 11.79 -24.08
CA ARG A 305 3.82 12.53 -23.93
C ARG A 305 4.05 13.88 -23.24
N THR A 306 4.99 13.97 -22.30
CA THR A 306 5.38 15.23 -21.64
C THR A 306 5.97 16.22 -22.64
N LEU A 307 6.84 15.77 -23.56
CA LEU A 307 7.37 16.62 -24.65
C LEU A 307 6.25 17.16 -25.54
N GLU A 308 5.32 16.30 -25.95
CA GLU A 308 4.17 16.74 -26.74
C GLU A 308 3.32 17.74 -25.98
N LEU A 309 3.00 17.44 -24.72
CA LEU A 309 2.13 18.26 -23.91
C LEU A 309 2.73 19.64 -23.64
N LEU A 310 4.05 19.74 -23.45
CA LEU A 310 4.74 21.02 -23.31
C LEU A 310 4.56 21.90 -24.55
N ALA A 311 4.82 21.37 -25.75
CA ALA A 311 4.62 22.13 -26.99
C ALA A 311 3.14 22.50 -27.21
N GLN A 312 2.22 21.58 -26.91
CA GLN A 312 0.78 21.80 -27.04
C GLN A 312 0.29 22.92 -26.12
N ILE A 313 0.68 22.88 -24.83
CA ILE A 313 0.33 23.93 -23.86
C ILE A 313 0.95 25.25 -24.28
N ARG A 314 2.22 25.27 -24.73
CA ARG A 314 2.87 26.51 -25.18
C ARG A 314 2.17 27.15 -26.39
N LEU A 315 1.87 26.37 -27.42
CA LEU A 315 1.16 26.84 -28.62
C LEU A 315 -0.25 27.35 -28.27
N TRP A 316 -0.95 26.68 -27.36
CA TRP A 316 -2.27 27.10 -26.91
C TRP A 316 -2.21 28.37 -26.06
N ALA A 317 -1.44 28.37 -24.98
CA ALA A 317 -1.39 29.47 -24.02
C ALA A 317 -0.74 30.73 -24.59
N GLY A 318 0.28 30.58 -25.46
CA GLY A 318 0.99 31.70 -26.07
C GLY A 318 0.31 32.27 -27.31
N TYR A 319 -0.34 31.42 -28.12
CA TYR A 319 -0.77 31.79 -29.47
C TYR A 319 -2.22 31.40 -29.80
N GLY A 320 -2.94 30.72 -28.89
CA GLY A 320 -4.30 30.24 -29.14
C GLY A 320 -4.38 29.21 -30.27
N LEU A 321 -3.28 28.49 -30.52
CA LEU A 321 -3.14 27.50 -31.59
C LEU A 321 -3.39 26.09 -31.04
N LYS A 322 -4.26 25.33 -31.71
CA LYS A 322 -4.52 23.91 -31.41
C LYS A 322 -3.68 23.05 -32.35
N THR A 323 -2.98 22.06 -31.81
CA THR A 323 -2.19 21.12 -32.64
C THR A 323 -3.05 20.05 -33.30
N SER A 324 -4.26 19.81 -32.79
CA SER A 324 -5.22 18.85 -33.36
C SER A 324 -5.99 19.40 -34.56
N ASP A 325 -6.08 20.72 -34.66
CA ASP A 325 -6.64 21.44 -35.81
C ASP A 325 -6.10 22.88 -35.82
N LEU A 326 -5.04 23.10 -36.59
CA LEU A 326 -4.33 24.37 -36.63
C LEU A 326 -5.13 25.44 -37.41
N ASP A 327 -5.42 26.54 -36.73
CA ASP A 327 -5.99 27.73 -37.36
C ASP A 327 -4.87 28.57 -38.02
N VAL A 328 -4.71 28.38 -39.33
CA VAL A 328 -3.68 29.05 -40.14
C VAL A 328 -3.85 30.57 -40.15
N ALA A 329 -5.07 31.09 -39.95
CA ALA A 329 -5.30 32.54 -39.92
C ALA A 329 -4.57 33.22 -38.75
N LYS A 330 -4.34 32.50 -37.65
CA LYS A 330 -3.60 32.97 -36.47
C LYS A 330 -2.08 32.93 -36.63
N LEU A 331 -1.56 32.31 -37.70
CA LEU A 331 -0.13 32.27 -37.97
C LEU A 331 0.37 33.59 -38.62
N PRO A 332 1.66 33.92 -38.45
CA PRO A 332 2.34 34.93 -39.27
C PRO A 332 2.14 34.66 -40.76
N GLU A 333 1.96 35.71 -41.55
CA GLU A 333 1.62 35.63 -42.98
C GLU A 333 2.62 34.76 -43.77
N SER A 334 3.91 34.86 -43.45
CA SER A 334 4.98 34.10 -44.07
C SER A 334 4.85 32.58 -43.90
N LEU A 335 4.20 32.11 -42.84
CA LEU A 335 4.04 30.68 -42.53
C LEU A 335 2.72 30.12 -43.05
N ARG A 336 1.73 30.97 -43.40
CA ARG A 336 0.37 30.51 -43.70
C ARG A 336 0.34 29.50 -44.85
N ALA A 337 1.02 29.81 -45.95
CA ALA A 337 1.05 28.93 -47.12
C ALA A 337 1.71 27.57 -46.81
N GLU A 338 2.79 27.56 -46.04
CA GLU A 338 3.50 26.33 -45.64
C GLU A 338 2.57 25.39 -44.87
N TYR A 339 1.88 25.90 -43.86
CA TYR A 339 1.01 25.09 -42.99
C TYR A 339 -0.34 24.75 -43.63
N GLU A 340 -0.87 25.60 -44.51
CA GLU A 340 -2.08 25.30 -45.28
C GLU A 340 -1.88 24.08 -46.19
N ASN A 341 -0.68 23.90 -46.75
CA ASN A 341 -0.33 22.72 -47.54
C ASN A 341 -0.32 21.40 -46.74
N LEU A 342 -0.38 21.47 -45.40
CA LEU A 342 -0.46 20.29 -44.53
C LEU A 342 -1.90 19.84 -44.25
N ARG A 343 -2.90 20.54 -44.82
CA ARG A 343 -4.31 20.22 -44.59
C ARG A 343 -4.63 18.84 -45.11
N SER A 344 -5.19 18.01 -44.22
CA SER A 344 -5.60 16.66 -44.58
C SER A 344 -6.84 16.69 -45.49
N PRO A 345 -7.15 15.59 -46.19
CA PRO A 345 -8.39 15.48 -46.97
C PRO A 345 -9.67 15.68 -46.15
N ARG A 346 -9.59 15.50 -44.82
CA ARG A 346 -10.69 15.74 -43.88
C ARG A 346 -10.81 17.21 -43.45
N GLY A 347 -9.96 18.09 -43.98
CA GLY A 347 -9.98 19.52 -43.72
C GLY A 347 -9.21 19.96 -42.48
N ALA A 348 -8.74 19.07 -41.61
CA ALA A 348 -7.98 19.44 -40.41
C ALA A 348 -6.47 19.47 -40.66
N ILE A 349 -5.74 20.35 -39.96
CA ILE A 349 -4.27 20.38 -39.92
C ILE A 349 -3.79 19.86 -38.57
N GLN A 350 -3.21 18.66 -38.55
CA GLN A 350 -2.69 18.02 -37.35
C GLN A 350 -1.17 18.12 -37.27
N LEU A 351 -0.66 18.64 -36.16
CA LEU A 351 0.76 18.74 -35.87
C LEU A 351 1.17 17.66 -34.86
N GLY A 352 2.05 16.76 -35.29
CA GLY A 352 2.76 15.87 -34.39
C GLY A 352 3.86 16.60 -33.60
N LEU A 353 4.56 15.87 -32.72
CA LEU A 353 5.61 16.39 -31.85
C LEU A 353 6.63 17.28 -32.59
N THR A 354 7.32 16.73 -33.59
CA THR A 354 8.39 17.43 -34.31
C THR A 354 7.89 18.71 -34.97
N ARG A 355 6.74 18.65 -35.67
CA ARG A 355 6.18 19.82 -36.34
C ARG A 355 5.70 20.89 -35.37
N SER A 356 5.19 20.50 -34.20
CA SER A 356 4.80 21.46 -33.16
C SER A 356 6.01 22.29 -32.68
N TYR A 357 7.16 21.64 -32.49
CA TYR A 357 8.39 22.33 -32.12
C TYR A 357 9.04 23.12 -33.27
N VAL A 358 8.95 22.63 -34.51
CA VAL A 358 9.37 23.40 -35.69
C VAL A 358 8.56 24.68 -35.82
N LEU A 359 7.23 24.61 -35.65
CA LEU A 359 6.37 25.79 -35.65
C LEU A 359 6.80 26.77 -34.56
N LEU A 360 7.02 26.30 -33.32
CA LEU A 360 7.54 27.15 -32.23
C LEU A 360 8.85 27.84 -32.63
N SER A 361 9.78 27.15 -33.28
CA SER A 361 11.06 27.75 -33.73
C SER A 361 10.92 28.76 -34.87
N GLN A 362 9.82 28.73 -35.61
CA GLN A 362 9.51 29.70 -36.67
C GLN A 362 8.75 30.93 -36.14
N LEU A 363 8.22 30.87 -34.91
CA LEU A 363 7.53 32.00 -34.28
C LEU A 363 8.57 32.99 -33.71
N PRO A 364 8.34 34.30 -33.83
CA PRO A 364 9.29 35.32 -33.39
C PRO A 364 9.43 35.31 -31.86
N ASP A 365 10.67 35.47 -31.39
CA ASP A 365 11.05 35.56 -29.97
C ASP A 365 10.53 34.40 -29.08
N GLU A 366 10.38 33.20 -29.66
CA GLU A 366 9.84 32.04 -28.95
C GLU A 366 10.95 31.23 -28.25
N PRO A 367 11.06 31.29 -26.90
CA PRO A 367 12.20 30.70 -26.18
C PRO A 367 12.24 29.17 -26.22
N LEU A 368 11.08 28.48 -26.28
CA LEU A 368 11.05 27.02 -26.33
C LEU A 368 11.47 26.49 -27.72
N GLY A 369 11.14 27.22 -28.79
CA GLY A 369 11.53 26.98 -30.16
C GLY A 369 13.02 27.22 -30.37
N ALA A 370 13.55 28.30 -29.78
CA ALA A 370 14.99 28.55 -29.74
C ALA A 370 15.76 27.42 -29.02
N LEU A 371 15.25 26.97 -27.87
CA LEU A 371 15.82 25.82 -27.15
C LEU A 371 15.74 24.54 -27.99
N TYR A 372 14.60 24.26 -28.62
CA TYR A 372 14.45 23.11 -29.50
C TYR A 372 15.45 23.13 -30.65
N HIS A 373 15.65 24.29 -31.29
CA HIS A 373 16.59 24.42 -32.38
C HIS A 373 18.02 24.01 -31.98
N GLN A 374 18.45 24.32 -30.76
CA GLN A 374 19.76 23.92 -30.24
C GLN A 374 19.88 22.41 -29.98
N HIS A 375 18.76 21.73 -29.69
CA HIS A 375 18.75 20.32 -29.25
C HIS A 375 18.12 19.35 -30.27
N HIS A 376 17.60 19.83 -31.40
CA HIS A 376 16.72 19.05 -32.29
C HIS A 376 17.32 17.72 -32.77
N GLN A 377 18.60 17.69 -33.19
CA GLN A 377 19.25 16.46 -33.66
C GLN A 377 19.38 15.43 -32.53
N ARG A 378 19.80 15.88 -31.34
CA ARG A 378 19.94 15.01 -30.17
C ARG A 378 18.59 14.47 -29.74
N LEU A 379 17.56 15.31 -29.72
CA LEU A 379 16.19 14.90 -29.37
C LEU A 379 15.66 13.89 -30.38
N GLN A 380 15.84 14.13 -31.67
CA GLN A 380 15.44 13.17 -32.72
C GLN A 380 16.10 11.80 -32.54
N ASN A 381 17.38 11.77 -32.15
CA ASN A 381 18.09 10.52 -31.84
C ASN A 381 17.51 9.83 -30.61
N ALA A 382 17.29 10.55 -29.51
CA ALA A 382 16.69 9.98 -28.30
C ALA A 382 15.28 9.42 -28.57
N LEU A 383 14.49 10.09 -29.41
CA LEU A 383 13.16 9.62 -29.80
C LEU A 383 13.18 8.26 -30.53
N GLN A 384 14.32 7.82 -31.09
CA GLN A 384 14.46 6.48 -31.66
C GLN A 384 14.31 5.39 -30.60
N VAL A 385 14.74 5.63 -29.35
CA VAL A 385 14.56 4.69 -28.24
C VAL A 385 13.08 4.32 -28.08
N ARG A 386 12.18 5.31 -28.16
CA ARG A 386 10.73 5.06 -28.17
C ARG A 386 10.30 4.35 -29.45
N ASN A 387 10.71 4.84 -30.62
CA ASN A 387 10.20 4.34 -31.90
C ASN A 387 10.43 2.83 -32.08
N TYR A 388 11.58 2.32 -31.62
CA TYR A 388 11.90 0.90 -31.68
C TYR A 388 11.31 0.07 -30.53
N SER A 389 10.65 0.70 -29.57
CA SER A 389 10.04 0.03 -28.42
C SER A 389 8.64 -0.50 -28.69
N LEU A 390 8.19 -1.41 -27.83
CA LEU A 390 6.91 -2.11 -27.93
C LEU A 390 5.70 -1.18 -27.95
N PHE A 391 5.74 -0.07 -27.22
CA PHE A 391 4.64 0.90 -27.13
C PHE A 391 4.60 1.91 -28.29
N ALA A 392 5.43 1.72 -29.32
CA ALA A 392 5.40 2.53 -30.53
C ALA A 392 5.36 1.66 -31.80
N HIS A 393 6.47 1.57 -32.54
CA HIS A 393 6.51 0.92 -33.85
C HIS A 393 7.48 -0.26 -33.92
N GLY A 394 8.17 -0.58 -32.82
CA GLY A 394 9.09 -1.71 -32.74
C GLY A 394 8.68 -2.72 -31.69
N LEU A 395 9.63 -3.56 -31.29
CA LEU A 395 9.43 -4.68 -30.36
C LEU A 395 10.56 -4.79 -29.32
N ALA A 396 11.52 -3.85 -29.32
CA ALA A 396 12.67 -3.92 -28.44
C ALA A 396 12.29 -3.41 -27.02
N PRO A 397 12.52 -4.19 -25.96
CA PRO A 397 12.34 -3.68 -24.60
C PRO A 397 13.36 -2.58 -24.30
N ILE A 398 12.98 -1.62 -23.46
CA ILE A 398 13.87 -0.58 -22.97
C ILE A 398 14.46 -1.04 -21.63
N ASP A 399 15.78 -1.12 -21.56
CA ASP A 399 16.52 -1.40 -20.34
C ASP A 399 16.92 -0.11 -19.60
N ALA A 400 17.50 -0.28 -18.40
CA ALA A 400 17.93 0.83 -17.55
C ALA A 400 18.98 1.72 -18.23
N ALA A 401 19.90 1.15 -19.01
CA ALA A 401 20.97 1.90 -19.66
C ALA A 401 20.41 2.78 -20.78
N LYS A 402 19.55 2.24 -21.64
CA LYS A 402 18.87 3.01 -22.69
C LYS A 402 17.99 4.11 -22.11
N TYR A 403 17.23 3.79 -21.05
CA TYR A 403 16.42 4.79 -20.38
C TYR A 403 17.28 5.93 -19.81
N GLU A 404 18.29 5.62 -19.00
CA GLU A 404 19.06 6.64 -18.28
C GLU A 404 19.98 7.42 -19.23
N GLN A 405 20.77 6.71 -20.04
CA GLN A 405 21.87 7.30 -20.82
C GLN A 405 21.44 7.84 -22.17
N GLU A 406 20.43 7.25 -22.82
CA GLU A 406 20.03 7.64 -24.17
C GLU A 406 18.77 8.51 -24.20
N PHE A 407 17.88 8.36 -23.21
CA PHE A 407 16.59 9.07 -23.20
C PHE A 407 16.50 10.14 -22.09
N ARG A 408 16.56 9.73 -20.82
CA ARG A 408 16.28 10.58 -19.65
C ARG A 408 17.25 11.76 -19.54
N THR A 409 18.55 11.52 -19.65
CA THR A 409 19.62 12.54 -19.54
C THR A 409 19.52 13.65 -20.59
N LEU A 410 18.76 13.44 -21.67
CA LEU A 410 18.48 14.49 -22.65
C LEU A 410 17.09 15.09 -22.47
N VAL A 411 16.06 14.24 -22.37
CA VAL A 411 14.66 14.68 -22.43
C VAL A 411 14.24 15.42 -21.16
N VAL A 412 14.65 14.95 -19.98
CA VAL A 412 14.28 15.59 -18.71
C VAL A 412 14.89 16.99 -18.60
N PRO A 413 16.21 17.19 -18.82
CA PRO A 413 16.77 18.54 -18.79
C PRO A 413 16.19 19.48 -19.83
N PHE A 414 15.85 18.97 -21.03
CA PHE A 414 15.18 19.77 -22.05
C PHE A 414 13.79 20.25 -21.61
N LEU A 415 12.99 19.37 -20.99
CA LEU A 415 11.67 19.71 -20.45
C LEU A 415 11.77 20.75 -19.33
N GLU A 416 12.70 20.54 -18.40
CA GLU A 416 12.93 21.45 -17.27
C GLU A 416 13.41 22.82 -17.76
N ALA A 417 14.44 22.86 -18.62
CA ALA A 417 14.93 24.11 -19.20
C ALA A 417 13.85 24.81 -20.05
N GLY A 418 13.02 24.05 -20.77
CA GLY A 418 11.89 24.58 -21.51
C GLY A 418 10.90 25.31 -20.63
N ILE A 419 10.52 24.71 -19.49
CA ILE A 419 9.63 25.35 -18.51
C ILE A 419 10.33 26.58 -17.89
N THR A 420 11.59 26.46 -17.46
CA THR A 420 12.33 27.59 -16.86
C THR A 420 12.46 28.78 -17.81
N ASN A 421 12.72 28.54 -19.10
CA ASN A 421 12.80 29.61 -20.09
C ASN A 421 11.45 30.31 -20.34
N LEU A 422 10.34 29.59 -20.16
CA LEU A 422 8.99 30.12 -20.34
C LEU A 422 8.48 30.86 -19.10
N VAL A 423 8.83 30.35 -17.91
CA VAL A 423 8.41 30.86 -16.60
C VAL A 423 9.56 30.71 -15.61
N PRO A 424 10.48 31.71 -15.53
CA PRO A 424 11.66 31.63 -14.66
C PRO A 424 11.34 31.47 -13.17
N ASP A 425 10.23 32.07 -12.71
CA ASP A 425 9.75 32.01 -11.32
C ASP A 425 8.77 30.84 -11.07
N ALA A 426 8.87 29.76 -11.85
CA ALA A 426 7.99 28.61 -11.69
C ALA A 426 8.09 28.00 -10.29
N ASN A 427 6.93 27.85 -9.63
CA ASN A 427 6.85 27.10 -8.39
C ASN A 427 7.38 25.67 -8.60
N PRO A 428 8.13 25.10 -7.64
CA PRO A 428 8.65 23.76 -7.77
C PRO A 428 7.50 22.74 -7.78
N ALA A 429 7.65 21.72 -8.62
CA ALA A 429 6.83 20.53 -8.59
C ALA A 429 7.10 19.75 -7.29
N THR A 430 6.11 19.01 -6.78
CA THR A 430 6.27 18.22 -5.56
C THR A 430 5.95 16.77 -5.85
N GLN A 431 6.94 15.88 -5.70
CA GLN A 431 6.77 14.44 -5.85
C GLN A 431 5.92 13.86 -4.70
N PHE A 432 5.31 12.70 -4.95
CA PHE A 432 4.56 11.97 -3.94
C PHE A 432 5.47 11.55 -2.77
N PRO A 433 4.94 11.57 -1.54
CA PRO A 433 5.70 11.15 -0.38
C PRO A 433 6.01 9.65 -0.43
N LEU A 434 7.26 9.28 -0.13
CA LEU A 434 7.72 7.89 -0.05
C LEU A 434 7.42 7.23 1.31
N ALA A 435 7.04 8.02 2.31
CA ALA A 435 6.64 7.54 3.63
C ALA A 435 5.68 8.52 4.30
N PHE A 436 4.78 7.99 5.14
CA PHE A 436 3.86 8.78 5.96
C PHE A 436 4.29 8.89 7.43
N GLN A 437 5.51 8.45 7.77
CA GLN A 437 6.03 8.24 9.14
C GLN A 437 6.00 9.47 10.08
N ALA A 438 5.57 10.65 9.63
CA ALA A 438 5.26 11.75 10.55
C ALA A 438 4.16 12.68 10.00
N VAL A 439 3.11 12.08 9.43
CA VAL A 439 1.83 12.77 9.15
C VAL A 439 0.90 12.73 10.39
N PHE A 440 1.29 12.00 11.45
CA PHE A 440 0.58 11.91 12.73
C PHE A 440 1.49 12.33 13.87
#